data_AF-A0A929DFZ7-F1
#
_entry.id   AF-A0A929DFZ7-F1
#
_cell.length_a   1.000
_cell.length_b   1.000
_cell.length_c   1.000
_cell.angle_alpha   90.00
_cell.angle_beta   90.00
_cell.angle_gamma   90.00
#
_symmetry.space_group_name_H-M   'P 1'
#
loop_
_entity.id
_entity.type
_entity.pdbx_description
1 polymer ?
#
loop_
_entity_poly.entity_id
_entity_poly.type
_entity_poly.pdbx_seq_one_letter_code
_entity_poly.pdbx_strand_id
1 'polypeptide(L)'
;MRKIKIILFFLGLLLSILILLMKTPDGLSRQGQNALSIFVFAVTMWITGALPLPVTGISVFALLSLLKVLPVKTVFSLFGSNAVFFILGAFILAAAMMKTKLSTRFSLHFLRGLDRSPVSLFTGIFLISAFLAFWMPEHAVAALMLPVVLEIAGG
;
A
#
# COMPACT_ATOMS: atom_id res chain seq x y z
N MET A 1 23.01 0.40 6.32
CA MET A 1 21.68 0.55 5.66
C MET A 1 21.39 1.96 5.14
N ARG A 2 21.58 3.04 5.93
CA ARG A 2 21.31 4.43 5.48
C ARG A 2 22.08 4.86 4.22
N LYS A 3 23.38 4.52 4.09
CA LYS A 3 24.19 4.85 2.91
C LYS A 3 23.64 4.22 1.61
N ILE A 4 23.16 2.98 1.68
CA ILE A 4 22.58 2.26 0.52
C ILE A 4 21.31 2.96 0.03
N LYS A 5 20.40 3.34 0.94
CA LYS A 5 19.17 4.06 0.57
C LYS A 5 19.45 5.39 -0.14
N ILE A 6 20.50 6.09 0.30
CA ILE A 6 20.93 7.36 -0.33
C ILE A 6 21.44 7.10 -1.74
N ILE A 7 22.28 6.08 -1.93
CA ILE A 7 22.78 5.70 -3.26
C ILE A 7 21.60 5.32 -4.19
N LEU A 8 20.64 4.53 -3.70
CA LEU A 8 19.46 4.13 -4.46
C LEU A 8 18.55 5.31 -4.81
N PHE A 9 18.41 6.28 -3.90
CA PHE A 9 17.72 7.54 -4.18
C PHE A 9 18.36 8.29 -5.35
N PHE A 10 19.67 8.52 -5.27
CA PHE A 10 20.41 9.21 -6.34
C PHE A 10 20.41 8.43 -7.65
N LEU A 11 20.44 7.09 -7.59
CA LEU A 11 20.33 6.24 -8.77
C LEU A 11 18.97 6.43 -9.47
N GLY A 12 17.86 6.39 -8.72
CA GLY A 12 16.52 6.62 -9.29
C GLY A 12 16.37 8.03 -9.86
N LEU A 13 16.94 9.04 -9.20
CA LEU A 13 16.97 10.41 -9.71
C LEU A 13 17.80 10.51 -11.00
N LEU A 14 18.97 9.88 -11.04
CA LEU A 14 19.84 9.85 -12.22
C LEU A 14 19.12 9.20 -13.41
N LEU A 15 18.50 8.04 -13.21
CA LEU A 15 17.73 7.36 -14.27
C LEU A 15 16.60 8.23 -14.81
N SER A 16 15.85 8.89 -13.92
CA SER A 16 14.78 9.82 -14.29
C SER A 16 15.31 11.01 -15.11
N ILE A 17 16.43 11.62 -14.68
CA ILE A 17 17.07 12.73 -15.39
C ILE A 17 17.59 12.30 -16.76
N LEU A 18 18.22 11.13 -16.86
CA LEU A 18 18.68 10.58 -18.13
C LEU A 18 17.53 10.45 -19.12
N ILE A 19 16.37 9.94 -18.70
CA ILE A 19 15.18 9.85 -19.55
C ILE A 19 14.71 11.23 -20.00
N LEU A 20 14.79 12.27 -19.16
CA LEU A 20 14.38 13.63 -19.55
C LEU A 20 15.34 14.26 -20.58
N LEU A 21 16.64 13.95 -20.49
CA LEU A 21 17.68 14.51 -21.34
C LEU A 21 17.85 13.77 -22.68
N MET A 22 17.46 12.48 -22.73
CA MET A 22 17.49 11.72 -23.97
C MET A 22 16.57 12.33 -25.03
N LYS A 23 16.95 12.17 -26.30
CA LYS A 23 16.10 12.55 -27.43
C LYS A 23 14.78 11.79 -27.33
N THR A 24 13.66 12.50 -27.47
CA THR A 24 12.34 11.90 -27.47
C THR A 24 12.27 10.83 -28.55
N PRO A 25 11.93 9.57 -28.21
CA PRO A 25 11.75 8.51 -29.19
C PRO A 25 10.66 8.86 -30.20
N ASP A 26 10.84 8.42 -31.45
CA ASP A 26 9.86 8.66 -32.51
C ASP A 26 8.53 8.00 -32.16
N GLY A 27 7.43 8.75 -32.26
CA GLY A 27 6.08 8.32 -31.87
C GLY A 27 5.68 8.62 -30.42
N LEU A 28 6.59 9.10 -29.56
CA LEU A 28 6.27 9.51 -28.18
C LEU A 28 6.15 11.03 -28.06
N SER A 29 5.10 11.51 -27.40
CA SER A 29 4.99 12.94 -27.08
C SER A 29 5.99 13.33 -25.99
N ARG A 30 6.41 14.60 -25.95
CA ARG A 30 7.30 15.09 -24.88
C ARG A 30 6.67 14.93 -23.49
N GLN A 31 5.36 15.08 -23.39
CA GLN A 31 4.61 14.83 -22.16
C GLN A 31 4.65 13.35 -21.76
N GLY A 32 4.55 12.43 -22.73
CA GLY A 32 4.69 10.99 -22.50
C GLY A 32 6.08 10.60 -21.99
N GLN A 33 7.14 11.19 -22.53
CA GLN A 33 8.50 10.98 -22.03
C GLN A 33 8.68 11.51 -20.59
N ASN A 34 8.11 12.68 -20.28
CA ASN A 34 8.12 13.22 -18.92
C ASN A 34 7.36 12.31 -17.95
N ALA A 35 6.19 11.79 -18.35
CA ALA A 35 5.42 10.84 -17.56
C ALA A 35 6.21 9.54 -17.29
N LEU A 36 6.90 9.02 -18.31
CA LEU A 36 7.75 7.85 -18.19
C LEU A 36 8.92 8.08 -17.22
N SER A 37 9.56 9.24 -17.28
CA SER A 37 10.63 9.61 -16.35
C SER A 37 10.14 9.61 -14.89
N ILE A 38 8.97 10.22 -14.63
CA ILE A 38 8.35 10.23 -13.30
C ILE A 38 7.99 8.81 -12.85
N PHE A 39 7.48 7.98 -13.77
CA PHE A 39 7.16 6.59 -13.49
C PHE A 39 8.39 5.78 -13.08
N VAL A 40 9.50 5.92 -13.81
CA VAL A 40 10.77 5.26 -13.47
C VAL A 40 11.29 5.72 -12.11
N PHE A 41 11.21 7.02 -11.81
CA PHE A 41 11.52 7.54 -10.47
C PHE A 41 10.65 6.86 -9.40
N ALA A 42 9.33 6.86 -9.57
CA ALA A 42 8.36 6.32 -8.61
C ALA A 42 8.61 4.83 -8.33
N VAL A 43 8.72 4.03 -9.39
CA VAL A 43 8.95 2.58 -9.30
C VAL A 43 10.29 2.28 -8.61
N THR A 44 11.34 3.03 -8.95
CA THR A 44 12.65 2.86 -8.29
C THR A 44 12.53 3.15 -6.79
N MET A 45 11.86 4.23 -6.40
CA MET A 45 11.68 4.57 -4.97
C MET A 45 10.81 3.54 -4.23
N TRP A 46 9.76 3.01 -4.86
CA TRP A 46 8.88 2.00 -4.26
C TRP A 46 9.57 0.65 -4.08
N ILE A 47 10.28 0.16 -5.10
CA ILE A 47 11.00 -1.13 -5.02
C ILE A 47 12.14 -1.04 -4.01
N THR A 48 12.88 0.06 -4.00
CA THR A 48 14.07 0.21 -3.14
C THR A 48 13.73 0.63 -1.70
N GLY A 49 12.53 1.18 -1.46
CA GLY A 49 12.16 1.77 -0.18
C GLY A 49 13.11 2.89 0.26
N ALA A 50 13.71 3.60 -0.71
CA ALA A 50 14.63 4.71 -0.48
C ALA A 50 13.90 5.93 0.13
N LEU A 51 12.68 6.18 -0.33
CA LEU A 51 11.73 7.12 0.27
C LEU A 51 10.53 6.35 0.86
N PRO A 52 9.93 6.83 1.96
CA PRO A 52 8.65 6.31 2.43
C PRO A 52 7.57 6.41 1.34
N LEU A 53 6.67 5.42 1.25
CA LEU A 53 5.62 5.38 0.23
C LEU A 53 4.84 6.71 0.09
N PRO A 54 4.38 7.36 1.18
CA PRO A 54 3.65 8.63 1.07
C PRO A 54 4.51 9.77 0.48
N VAL A 55 5.79 9.81 0.82
CA VAL A 55 6.73 10.84 0.35
C VAL A 55 6.98 10.68 -1.15
N THR A 56 7.15 9.44 -1.62
CA THR A 56 7.24 9.14 -3.06
C THR A 56 5.98 9.57 -3.79
N GLY A 57 4.79 9.25 -3.25
CA GLY A 57 3.51 9.65 -3.85
C GLY A 57 3.38 11.17 -4.01
N ILE A 58 3.65 11.94 -2.95
CA ILE A 58 3.63 13.40 -3.01
C ILE A 58 4.66 13.93 -4.02
N SER A 59 5.86 13.35 -4.06
CA SER A 59 6.91 13.72 -5.02
C SER A 59 6.44 13.51 -6.46
N VAL A 60 5.75 12.41 -6.77
CA VAL A 60 5.18 12.14 -8.09
C VAL A 60 4.17 13.21 -8.50
N PHE A 61 3.26 13.61 -7.60
CA PHE A 61 2.30 14.68 -7.88
C PHE A 61 2.99 16.03 -8.15
N ALA A 62 3.99 16.36 -7.35
CA ALA A 62 4.79 17.57 -7.56
C ALA A 62 5.50 17.53 -8.93
N LEU A 63 6.14 16.41 -9.28
CA LEU A 63 6.83 16.23 -10.55
C LEU A 63 5.89 16.28 -11.76
N LEU A 64 4.69 15.69 -11.68
CA LEU A 64 3.68 15.77 -12.73
C LEU A 64 3.30 17.22 -13.07
N SER A 65 3.20 18.06 -12.04
CA SER A 65 2.90 19.49 -12.18
C SER A 65 4.11 20.28 -12.69
N LEU A 66 5.30 20.05 -12.12
CA LEU A 66 6.54 20.74 -12.46
C LEU A 66 6.98 20.47 -13.91
N LEU A 67 6.87 19.22 -14.35
CA LEU A 67 7.21 18.80 -15.72
C LEU A 67 6.06 19.03 -16.71
N LYS A 68 4.99 19.73 -16.30
CA LYS A 68 3.81 20.09 -17.10
C LYS A 68 3.22 18.89 -17.85
N VAL A 69 3.21 17.72 -17.19
CA VAL A 69 2.61 16.49 -17.75
C VAL A 69 1.09 16.61 -17.73
N LEU A 70 0.55 17.18 -16.64
CA LEU A 70 -0.88 17.43 -16.48
C LEU A 70 -1.11 18.83 -15.88
N PRO A 71 -2.28 19.45 -16.13
CA PRO A 71 -2.67 20.67 -15.46
C PRO A 71 -2.72 20.48 -13.94
N VAL A 72 -2.25 21.47 -13.18
CA VAL A 72 -2.20 21.43 -11.70
C VAL A 72 -3.55 21.04 -11.08
N LYS A 73 -4.66 21.59 -11.59
CA LYS A 73 -6.01 21.25 -11.13
C LYS A 73 -6.33 19.75 -11.30
N THR A 74 -5.93 19.16 -12.42
CA THR A 74 -6.13 17.73 -12.70
C THR A 74 -5.27 16.87 -11.77
N VAL A 75 -4.01 17.26 -11.55
CA VAL A 75 -3.11 16.55 -10.61
C VAL A 75 -3.71 16.52 -9.20
N PHE A 76 -4.20 17.65 -8.69
CA PHE A 76 -4.83 17.70 -7.36
C PHE A 76 -6.18 16.96 -7.30
N SER A 77 -6.95 16.90 -8.39
CA SER A 77 -8.20 16.13 -8.39
C SER A 77 -8.01 14.63 -8.15
N LEU A 78 -6.82 14.09 -8.40
CA LEU A 78 -6.50 12.68 -8.15
C LEU A 78 -6.49 12.34 -6.65
N PHE A 79 -6.16 13.29 -5.76
CA PHE A 79 -6.27 13.11 -4.30
C PHE A 79 -7.71 12.95 -3.85
N GLY A 80 -8.64 13.65 -4.52
CA GLY A 80 -10.07 13.62 -4.20
C GLY A 80 -10.85 12.55 -4.96
N SER A 81 -10.18 11.53 -5.49
CA SER A 81 -10.86 10.50 -6.28
C SER A 81 -11.78 9.63 -5.42
N ASN A 82 -12.86 9.12 -6.03
CA ASN A 82 -13.81 8.22 -5.36
C ASN A 82 -13.11 7.01 -4.74
N ALA A 83 -12.05 6.50 -5.37
CA ALA A 83 -11.26 5.39 -4.84
C ALA A 83 -10.56 5.74 -3.51
N VAL A 84 -9.98 6.94 -3.39
CA VAL A 84 -9.33 7.38 -2.14
C VAL A 84 -10.35 7.49 -1.01
N PHE A 85 -11.51 8.11 -1.27
CA PHE A 85 -12.58 8.22 -0.27
C PHE A 85 -13.20 6.88 0.10
N PHE A 86 -13.32 5.96 -0.86
CA PHE A 86 -13.77 4.59 -0.60
C PHE A 86 -12.82 3.86 0.35
N ILE A 87 -11.51 3.90 0.08
CA ILE A 87 -10.49 3.28 0.95
C ILE A 87 -10.49 3.95 2.34
N LEU A 88 -10.63 5.27 2.39
CA LEU A 88 -10.75 6.01 3.67
C LEU A 88 -11.97 5.55 4.47
N GLY A 89 -13.13 5.42 3.82
CA GLY A 89 -14.35 4.91 4.45
C GLY A 89 -14.21 3.48 4.96
N ALA A 90 -13.58 2.60 4.16
CA ALA A 90 -13.27 1.23 4.57
C ALA A 90 -12.35 1.18 5.81
N PHE A 91 -11.32 2.03 5.86
CA PHE A 91 -10.45 2.13 7.05
C PHE A 91 -11.17 2.69 8.27
N ILE A 92 -12.05 3.67 8.11
CA ILE A 92 -12.88 4.18 9.22
C ILE A 92 -13.78 3.08 9.77
N LEU A 93 -14.45 2.31 8.90
CA LEU A 93 -15.28 1.18 9.29
C LEU A 93 -14.46 0.10 10.01
N ALA A 94 -13.32 -0.29 9.45
CA ALA A 94 -12.40 -1.24 10.06
C ALA A 94 -11.94 -0.80 11.45
N ALA A 95 -11.55 0.48 11.60
CA ALA A 95 -11.14 1.05 12.88
C ALA A 95 -12.29 1.04 13.90
N ALA A 96 -13.53 1.31 13.48
CA ALA A 96 -14.70 1.22 14.34
C ALA A 96 -14.97 -0.22 14.81
N MET A 97 -14.84 -1.21 13.93
CA MET A 97 -14.97 -2.63 14.28
C MET A 97 -13.90 -3.08 15.28
N MET A 98 -12.65 -2.62 15.10
CA MET A 98 -11.55 -2.89 16.04
C MET A 98 -11.82 -2.24 17.41
N LYS A 99 -12.23 -0.96 17.42
CA LYS A 99 -12.51 -0.21 18.66
C LYS A 99 -13.64 -0.83 19.48
N THR A 100 -14.67 -1.35 18.81
CA THR A 100 -15.80 -2.04 19.45
C THR A 100 -15.49 -3.49 19.84
N LYS A 101 -14.30 -4.01 19.49
CA LYS A 101 -13.89 -5.40 19.64
C LYS A 101 -14.83 -6.39 18.93
N LEU A 102 -15.60 -5.93 17.95
CA LEU A 102 -16.55 -6.76 17.22
C LEU A 102 -15.82 -7.88 16.48
N SER A 103 -14.72 -7.56 15.80
CA SER A 103 -13.88 -8.53 15.11
C SER A 103 -13.31 -9.58 16.05
N THR A 104 -12.83 -9.18 17.23
CA THR A 104 -12.31 -10.12 18.25
C THR A 104 -13.40 -11.05 18.77
N ARG A 105 -14.60 -10.52 19.09
CA ARG A 105 -15.74 -11.32 19.54
C ARG A 105 -16.16 -12.34 18.47
N PHE A 106 -16.20 -11.91 17.21
CA PHE A 106 -16.55 -12.77 16.09
C PHE A 106 -15.51 -13.89 15.90
N SER A 107 -14.21 -13.56 15.90
CA SER A 107 -13.15 -14.57 15.79
C SER A 107 -13.18 -15.60 16.90
N LEU A 108 -13.32 -15.16 18.16
CA LEU A 108 -13.38 -16.07 19.30
C LEU A 108 -14.65 -16.94 19.27
N HIS A 109 -15.78 -16.38 18.86
CA HIS A 109 -17.03 -17.14 18.75
C HIS A 109 -16.93 -18.23 17.66
N PHE A 110 -16.37 -17.89 16.50
CA PHE A 110 -16.15 -18.82 15.40
C PHE A 110 -15.19 -19.95 15.79
N LEU A 111 -14.07 -19.60 16.45
CA LEU A 111 -13.05 -20.57 16.86
C LEU A 111 -13.53 -21.51 17.98
N ARG A 112 -14.42 -21.06 18.87
CA ARG A 112 -15.02 -21.92 19.90
C ARG A 112 -15.90 -23.03 19.34
N GLY A 113 -16.42 -22.88 18.12
CA GLY A 113 -17.26 -23.88 17.45
C GLY A 113 -16.46 -24.99 16.75
N LEU A 114 -15.14 -24.85 16.66
CA LEU A 114 -14.26 -25.83 16.01
C LEU A 114 -13.74 -26.87 17.03
N ASP A 115 -13.56 -28.09 16.57
CA ASP A 115 -12.92 -29.17 17.33
C ASP A 115 -11.42 -28.89 17.54
N ARG A 116 -10.84 -29.45 18.60
CA ARG A 116 -9.43 -29.21 18.98
C ARG A 116 -8.40 -29.94 18.10
N SER A 117 -8.79 -30.40 16.91
CA SER A 117 -7.86 -30.96 15.96
C SER A 117 -6.94 -29.87 15.39
N PRO A 118 -5.62 -30.08 15.30
CA PRO A 118 -4.68 -29.10 14.72
C PRO A 118 -5.09 -28.64 13.31
N VAL A 119 -5.62 -29.56 12.49
CA VAL A 119 -6.06 -29.26 11.12
C VAL A 119 -7.30 -28.36 11.11
N SER A 120 -8.24 -28.60 12.03
CA SER A 120 -9.48 -27.84 12.16
C SER A 120 -9.22 -26.40 12.63
N LEU A 121 -8.38 -26.24 13.66
CA LEU A 121 -7.97 -24.92 14.16
C LEU A 121 -7.20 -24.13 13.10
N PHE A 122 -6.26 -24.76 12.40
CA PHE A 122 -5.52 -24.12 11.30
C PHE A 122 -6.47 -23.63 10.20
N THR A 123 -7.39 -24.49 9.76
CA THR A 123 -8.38 -24.14 8.73
C THR A 123 -9.29 -23.01 9.21
N GLY A 124 -9.72 -23.05 10.47
CA GLY A 124 -10.52 -22.00 11.09
C GLY A 124 -9.82 -20.64 11.12
N ILE A 125 -8.53 -20.62 11.49
CA ILE A 125 -7.69 -19.42 11.49
C ILE A 125 -7.55 -18.85 10.08
N PHE A 126 -7.35 -19.70 9.07
CA PHE A 126 -7.26 -19.24 7.68
C PHE A 126 -8.58 -18.66 7.18
N LEU A 127 -9.70 -19.36 7.41
CA LEU A 127 -11.01 -18.91 6.97
C LEU A 127 -11.43 -17.61 7.64
N ILE A 128 -11.23 -17.47 8.95
CA ILE A 128 -11.57 -16.23 9.66
C ILE A 128 -10.67 -15.08 9.22
N SER A 129 -9.37 -15.33 9.00
CA SER A 129 -8.45 -14.31 8.51
C SER A 129 -8.82 -13.83 7.11
N ALA A 130 -9.16 -14.76 6.21
CA ALA A 130 -9.64 -14.43 4.86
C ALA A 130 -10.95 -13.65 4.90
N PHE A 131 -11.90 -14.07 5.75
CA PHE A 131 -13.16 -13.37 5.92
C PHE A 131 -12.95 -11.94 6.44
N LEU A 132 -12.14 -11.77 7.48
CA LEU A 132 -11.84 -10.45 8.05
C LEU A 132 -11.08 -9.55 7.06
N ALA A 133 -10.22 -10.11 6.21
CA ALA A 133 -9.48 -9.35 5.21
C ALA A 133 -10.37 -8.66 4.15
N PHE A 134 -11.63 -9.09 3.99
CA PHE A 134 -12.60 -8.35 3.16
C PHE A 134 -13.07 -7.04 3.80
N TRP A 135 -13.01 -6.93 5.13
CA TRP A 135 -13.59 -5.83 5.89
C TRP A 135 -12.55 -4.91 6.52
N MET A 136 -11.31 -5.38 6.67
CA MET A 136 -10.22 -4.61 7.26
C MET A 136 -8.88 -4.90 6.57
N PRO A 137 -7.93 -3.95 6.59
CA PRO A 137 -6.62 -4.14 5.99
C PRO A 137 -5.87 -5.34 6.57
N GLU A 138 -5.07 -5.99 5.74
CA GLU A 138 -4.33 -7.22 6.06
C GLU A 138 -3.43 -7.05 7.29
N HIS A 139 -2.83 -5.87 7.48
CA HIS A 139 -2.02 -5.56 8.65
C HIS A 139 -2.83 -5.59 9.96
N ALA A 140 -4.11 -5.18 9.91
CA ALA A 140 -5.01 -5.20 11.07
C ALA A 140 -5.49 -6.61 11.39
N VAL A 141 -5.81 -7.42 10.38
CA VAL A 141 -6.15 -8.84 10.55
C VAL A 141 -5.00 -9.59 11.21
N ALA A 142 -3.77 -9.40 10.71
CA ALA A 142 -2.58 -10.04 11.25
C ALA A 142 -2.35 -9.67 12.73
N ALA A 143 -2.47 -8.37 13.08
CA ALA A 143 -2.33 -7.92 14.46
C ALA A 143 -3.39 -8.49 15.39
N LEU A 144 -4.64 -8.67 14.92
CA LEU A 144 -5.74 -9.25 15.68
C LEU A 144 -5.60 -10.76 15.88
N MET A 145 -5.15 -11.48 14.85
CA MET A 145 -5.02 -12.93 14.87
C MET A 145 -3.77 -13.41 15.58
N LEU A 146 -2.71 -12.60 15.64
CA LEU A 146 -1.47 -12.92 16.33
C LEU A 146 -1.66 -13.45 17.77
N PRO A 147 -2.34 -12.74 18.69
CA PRO A 147 -2.56 -13.25 20.05
C PRO A 147 -3.37 -14.55 20.07
N VAL A 148 -4.34 -14.70 19.17
CA VAL A 148 -5.19 -15.91 19.07
C VAL A 148 -4.35 -17.13 18.65
N VAL A 149 -3.46 -16.97 17.66
CA VAL A 149 -2.55 -18.01 17.22
C VAL A 149 -1.58 -18.40 18.32
N LEU A 150 -1.03 -17.42 19.05
CA LEU A 150 -0.13 -17.68 20.18
C LEU A 150 -0.81 -18.43 21.33
N GLU A 151 -2.07 -18.11 21.63
CA GLU A 151 -2.86 -18.80 22.65
C GLU A 151 -3.12 -20.26 22.28
N ILE A 152 -3.37 -20.55 21.01
CA ILE A 152 -3.57 -21.92 20.51
C ILE A 152 -2.24 -22.69 20.47
N ALA A 153 -1.13 -22.04 20.13
CA ALA A 153 0.18 -22.69 19.99
C ALA A 153 0.90 -22.92 21.33
N GLY A 154 0.62 -22.10 22.35
CA GLY A 154 1.22 -22.20 23.69
C GLY A 154 0.38 -23.01 24.70
N GLY A 155 -0.81 -23.47 24.31
CA GLY A 155 -1.71 -24.30 25.11
C GLY A 155 -1.65 -25.78 24.80
#